data_AF-A0A1F4B8V0-F1
#
_entry.id   AF-A0A1F4B8V0-F1
#
_cell.length_a   1.000
_cell.length_b   1.000
_cell.length_c   1.000
_cell.angle_alpha   90.00
_cell.angle_beta   90.00
_cell.angle_gamma   90.00
#
_symmetry.space_group_name_H-M   'P 1'
#
loop_
_entity.id
_entity.type
_entity.pdbx_description
1 polymer ?
#
loop_
_entity_poly.entity_id
_entity_poly.type
_entity_poly.pdbx_seq_one_letter_code
_entity_poly.pdbx_strand_id
1 'polypeptide(L)'
;MTETFPHATPNSQSGSFHAEGRAVDAGRGWDWIVEAFALFRKRPGIWILAALMLGVLFIAISMIPLLGSLANALLFPIFGAGLMLGCRDLDRGGALEIAHLFAGFKHKTGDLVMVGAFNLFGWVVIAFAVFMVVGGGVFMGLMRGGMPGAGISIASMLIAMLLVAGLSVPLYMAIWFAPALIVLQDMAPADA
;
A
#
# COMPACT_ATOMS: atom_id res chain seq x y z
N MET A 1 33.59 8.11 45.15
CA MET A 1 32.61 9.22 45.06
C MET A 1 32.78 9.77 43.65
N THR A 2 31.91 9.57 42.67
CA THR A 2 30.47 9.28 42.65
C THR A 2 30.17 8.56 41.33
N GLU A 3 29.30 7.56 41.42
CA GLU A 3 28.62 6.88 40.31
C GLU A 3 27.87 7.88 39.41
N THR A 4 27.88 7.64 38.09
CA THR A 4 26.69 7.77 37.19
C THR A 4 27.05 7.27 35.78
N PHE A 5 26.81 6.00 35.53
CA PHE A 5 26.24 5.55 34.23
C PHE A 5 24.70 5.53 34.40
N PRO A 6 23.84 5.41 33.36
CA PRO A 6 24.08 5.31 31.92
C PRO A 6 23.09 6.13 31.05
N HIS A 7 23.52 6.68 29.92
CA HIS A 7 22.63 6.76 28.75
C HIS A 7 22.95 5.58 27.84
N ALA A 8 22.57 4.38 28.31
CA ALA A 8 22.38 3.26 27.41
C ALA A 8 21.11 3.59 26.63
N THR A 9 21.25 4.15 25.44
CA THR A 9 20.18 4.08 24.44
C THR A 9 19.80 2.61 24.32
N PRO A 10 18.51 2.24 24.40
CA PRO A 10 18.11 0.88 24.18
C PRO A 10 18.60 0.52 22.78
N ASN A 11 19.53 -0.44 22.69
CA ASN A 11 19.83 -1.09 21.43
C ASN A 11 18.55 -1.81 21.01
N SER A 12 17.71 -1.11 20.25
CA SER A 12 16.70 -1.76 19.44
C SER A 12 17.47 -2.64 18.47
N GLN A 13 17.45 -3.95 18.70
CA GLN A 13 17.88 -4.95 17.74
C GLN A 13 16.88 -4.99 16.56
N SER A 14 16.62 -3.85 15.92
CA SER A 14 15.79 -3.67 14.74
C SER A 14 16.67 -3.98 13.52
N GLY A 15 16.39 -5.10 12.86
CA GLY A 15 17.22 -5.59 11.75
C GLY A 15 17.31 -4.60 10.58
N SER A 16 18.52 -4.21 10.20
CA SER A 16 18.95 -3.75 8.86
C SER A 16 18.08 -2.75 8.07
N PHE A 17 17.10 -2.07 8.67
CA PHE A 17 16.31 -1.07 7.97
C PHE A 17 17.09 0.24 7.91
N HIS A 18 17.40 0.68 6.69
CA HIS A 18 18.06 1.95 6.43
C HIS A 18 17.02 2.94 5.89
N ALA A 19 16.58 3.88 6.74
CA ALA A 19 15.56 4.88 6.37
C ALA A 19 15.99 5.76 5.19
N GLU A 20 17.28 5.99 5.02
CA GLU A 20 17.86 6.76 3.91
C GLU A 20 17.96 5.96 2.60
N GLY A 21 17.54 4.69 2.62
CA GLY A 21 17.77 3.74 1.53
C GLY A 21 19.23 3.28 1.48
N ARG A 22 19.50 2.28 0.63
CA ARG A 22 20.86 1.77 0.40
C ARG A 22 21.16 1.84 -1.09
N ALA A 23 22.18 2.63 -1.46
CA ALA A 23 22.71 2.62 -2.82
C ALA A 23 23.34 1.24 -3.10
N VAL A 24 23.01 0.67 -4.25
CA VAL A 24 23.49 -0.64 -4.72
C VAL A 24 23.91 -0.52 -6.18
N ASP A 25 24.76 -1.44 -6.63
CA ASP A 25 25.18 -1.51 -8.03
C ASP A 25 23.98 -1.68 -8.98
N ALA A 26 24.09 -1.14 -10.19
CA ALA A 26 23.01 -1.19 -11.19
C ALA A 26 22.55 -2.62 -11.51
N GLY A 27 23.43 -3.62 -11.39
CA GLY A 27 23.11 -5.04 -11.60
C GLY A 27 22.20 -5.65 -10.54
N ARG A 28 22.13 -5.06 -9.34
CA ARG A 28 21.39 -5.63 -8.20
C ARG A 28 19.88 -5.75 -8.46
N GLY A 29 19.33 -4.87 -9.31
CA GLY A 29 17.92 -4.93 -9.69
C GLY A 29 17.56 -6.21 -10.45
N TRP A 30 18.46 -6.71 -11.31
CA TRP A 30 18.27 -7.98 -12.00
C TRP A 30 18.35 -9.16 -11.03
N ASP A 31 19.35 -9.16 -10.15
CA ASP A 31 19.52 -10.19 -9.13
C ASP A 31 18.28 -10.29 -8.22
N TRP A 32 17.67 -9.15 -7.87
CA TRP A 32 16.44 -9.12 -7.08
C TRP A 32 15.27 -9.84 -7.77
N ILE A 33 15.12 -9.67 -9.09
CA ILE A 33 14.10 -10.39 -9.86
C ILE A 33 14.39 -11.90 -9.89
N VAL A 34 15.66 -12.28 -10.08
CA VAL A 34 16.08 -13.69 -10.10
C VAL A 34 15.85 -14.36 -8.73
N GLU A 35 16.17 -13.66 -7.64
CA GLU A 35 15.91 -14.11 -6.26
C GLU A 35 14.42 -14.27 -5.98
N ALA A 36 13.58 -13.32 -6.40
CA ALA A 36 12.13 -13.42 -6.28
C ALA A 36 11.59 -14.64 -7.06
N PHE A 37 12.11 -14.90 -8.27
CA PHE A 37 11.73 -16.07 -9.04
C PHE A 37 12.23 -17.39 -8.42
N ALA A 38 13.37 -17.37 -7.72
CA ALA A 38 13.83 -18.52 -6.94
C ALA A 38 12.89 -18.81 -5.76
N LEU A 39 12.38 -17.79 -5.06
CA LEU A 39 11.35 -17.93 -4.03
C LEU A 39 10.07 -18.55 -4.60
N PHE A 40 9.59 -18.07 -5.75
CA PHE A 40 8.42 -18.65 -6.42
C PHE A 40 8.61 -20.15 -6.72
N ARG A 41 9.77 -20.53 -7.27
CA ARG A 41 10.10 -21.93 -7.63
C ARG A 41 10.12 -22.90 -6.45
N LYS A 42 10.30 -22.44 -5.21
CA LYS A 42 10.26 -23.31 -4.03
C LYS A 42 8.88 -23.96 -3.81
N ARG A 43 7.78 -23.22 -4.04
CA ARG A 43 6.39 -23.68 -3.78
C ARG A 43 5.39 -23.10 -4.80
N PRO A 44 5.55 -23.35 -6.12
CA PRO A 44 4.74 -22.70 -7.15
C PRO A 44 3.24 -23.00 -7.01
N GLY A 45 2.87 -24.22 -6.60
CA GLY A 45 1.46 -24.59 -6.40
C GLY A 45 0.77 -23.78 -5.31
N ILE A 46 1.45 -23.49 -4.19
CA ILE A 46 0.88 -22.68 -3.11
C ILE A 46 0.79 -21.22 -3.53
N TRP A 47 1.77 -20.69 -4.27
CA TRP A 47 1.71 -19.35 -4.84
C TRP A 47 0.51 -19.16 -5.77
N ILE A 48 0.30 -20.12 -6.68
CA ILE A 48 -0.86 -20.10 -7.60
C ILE A 48 -2.17 -20.19 -6.79
N LEU A 49 -2.24 -21.10 -5.82
CA LEU A 49 -3.44 -21.25 -4.99
C LEU A 49 -3.73 -19.98 -4.17
N ALA A 50 -2.70 -19.34 -3.60
CA ALA A 50 -2.85 -18.07 -2.88
C ALA A 50 -3.34 -16.94 -3.80
N ALA A 51 -2.77 -16.83 -5.01
CA ALA A 51 -3.20 -15.85 -6.00
C ALA A 51 -4.65 -16.09 -6.46
N LEU A 52 -5.03 -17.35 -6.72
CA LEU A 52 -6.41 -17.70 -7.07
C LEU A 52 -7.38 -17.40 -5.93
N MET A 53 -7.02 -17.75 -4.69
CA MET A 53 -7.84 -17.48 -3.52
C MET A 53 -8.04 -15.96 -3.32
N LEU A 54 -6.97 -15.17 -3.43
CA LEU A 54 -7.05 -13.71 -3.38
C LEU A 54 -7.93 -13.15 -4.50
N GLY A 55 -7.74 -13.63 -5.73
CA GLY A 55 -8.54 -13.21 -6.88
C GLY A 55 -10.02 -13.45 -6.66
N VAL A 56 -10.40 -14.67 -6.26
CA VAL A 56 -11.80 -15.02 -5.97
C VAL A 56 -12.36 -14.18 -4.83
N LEU A 57 -11.59 -13.97 -3.77
CA LEU A 57 -12.01 -13.17 -2.62
C LEU A 57 -12.26 -11.71 -3.01
N PHE A 58 -11.33 -11.07 -3.73
CA PHE A 58 -11.48 -9.69 -4.17
C PHE A 58 -12.59 -9.52 -5.21
N ILE A 59 -12.80 -10.50 -6.10
CA ILE A 59 -13.95 -10.50 -7.01
C ILE A 59 -15.25 -10.54 -6.20
N ALA A 60 -15.38 -11.48 -5.26
CA ALA A 60 -16.57 -11.62 -4.43
C ALA A 60 -16.86 -10.35 -3.60
N ILE A 61 -15.84 -9.74 -3.00
CA ILE A 61 -15.96 -8.47 -2.28
C ILE A 61 -16.44 -7.36 -3.22
N SER A 62 -15.88 -7.29 -4.43
CA SER A 62 -16.20 -6.24 -5.42
C SER A 62 -17.62 -6.37 -5.99
N MET A 63 -18.28 -7.51 -5.84
CA MET A 63 -19.69 -7.67 -6.22
C MET A 63 -20.64 -6.85 -5.33
N ILE A 64 -20.19 -6.40 -4.15
CA ILE A 64 -20.97 -5.56 -3.25
C ILE A 64 -20.66 -4.09 -3.56
N PRO A 65 -21.59 -3.31 -4.14
CA PRO A 65 -21.36 -1.91 -4.44
C PRO A 65 -21.07 -1.11 -3.17
N LEU A 66 -20.16 -0.13 -3.24
CA LEU A 66 -19.68 0.74 -2.15
C LEU A 66 -18.96 0.02 -0.98
N LEU A 67 -19.51 -1.06 -0.44
CA LEU A 67 -18.85 -1.84 0.62
C LEU A 67 -17.62 -2.58 0.08
N GLY A 68 -17.67 -3.03 -1.17
CA GLY A 68 -16.57 -3.74 -1.81
C GLY A 68 -15.31 -2.88 -1.95
N SER A 69 -15.45 -1.62 -2.35
CA SER A 69 -14.30 -0.70 -2.47
C SER A 69 -13.70 -0.37 -1.10
N LEU A 70 -14.54 -0.18 -0.08
CA LEU A 70 -14.08 0.04 1.28
C LEU A 70 -13.34 -1.19 1.81
N ALA A 71 -13.97 -2.36 1.72
CA ALA A 71 -13.37 -3.62 2.15
C ALA A 71 -12.05 -3.89 1.42
N ASN A 72 -11.96 -3.67 0.11
CA ASN A 72 -10.71 -3.83 -0.63
C ASN A 72 -9.60 -2.92 -0.09
N ALA A 73 -9.89 -1.65 0.18
CA ALA A 73 -8.89 -0.71 0.69
C ALA A 73 -8.31 -1.13 2.06
N LEU A 74 -9.12 -1.77 2.91
CA LEU A 74 -8.70 -2.24 4.23
C LEU A 74 -8.06 -3.63 4.19
N LEU A 75 -8.56 -4.51 3.34
CA LEU A 75 -8.12 -5.90 3.27
C LEU A 75 -6.83 -6.06 2.47
N PHE A 76 -6.62 -5.22 1.46
CA PHE A 76 -5.40 -5.26 0.64
C PHE A 76 -4.10 -5.19 1.46
N PRO A 77 -3.90 -4.22 2.38
CA PRO A 77 -2.69 -4.19 3.21
C PRO A 77 -2.59 -5.41 4.13
N ILE A 78 -3.71 -5.93 4.64
CA ILE A 78 -3.74 -7.11 5.51
C ILE A 78 -3.25 -8.36 4.76
N PHE A 79 -3.78 -8.59 3.56
CA PHE A 79 -3.35 -9.70 2.71
C PHE A 79 -1.92 -9.53 2.20
N GLY A 80 -1.52 -8.31 1.85
CA GLY A 80 -0.15 -7.98 1.47
C GLY A 80 0.84 -8.30 2.60
N ALA A 81 0.52 -7.91 3.83
CA ALA A 81 1.31 -8.26 5.01
C ALA A 81 1.39 -9.77 5.25
N GLY A 82 0.27 -10.49 5.08
CA GLY A 82 0.24 -11.95 5.17
C GLY A 82 1.18 -12.63 4.16
N LEU A 83 1.16 -12.17 2.91
CA LEU A 83 2.08 -12.65 1.87
C LEU A 83 3.55 -12.33 2.21
N MET A 84 3.84 -11.13 2.72
CA MET A 84 5.19 -10.75 3.15
C MET A 84 5.71 -11.64 4.29
N LEU A 85 4.85 -11.99 5.24
CA LEU A 85 5.17 -12.94 6.31
C LEU A 85 5.48 -14.34 5.73
N GLY A 86 4.70 -14.80 4.75
CA GLY A 86 4.95 -16.05 4.04
C GLY A 86 6.25 -16.05 3.25
N CYS A 87 6.59 -14.94 2.58
CA CYS A 87 7.89 -14.76 1.93
C CYS A 87 9.03 -14.84 2.94
N ARG A 88 8.91 -14.17 4.09
CA ARG A 88 9.93 -14.21 5.15
C ARG A 88 10.14 -15.62 5.68
N ASP A 89 9.07 -16.38 5.88
CA ASP A 89 9.19 -17.76 6.35
C ASP A 89 9.87 -18.66 5.29
N LEU A 90 9.47 -18.53 4.03
CA LEU A 90 10.05 -19.25 2.90
C LEU A 90 11.54 -18.90 2.67
N ASP A 91 11.94 -17.67 2.95
CA ASP A 91 13.32 -17.21 2.87
C ASP A 91 14.19 -17.79 4.00
N ARG A 92 13.63 -17.92 5.21
CA ARG A 92 14.29 -18.54 6.38
C ARG A 92 14.36 -20.08 6.35
N GLY A 93 13.98 -20.70 5.23
CA GLY A 93 13.99 -22.16 5.06
C GLY A 93 12.70 -22.85 5.53
N GLY A 94 11.70 -22.08 5.94
CA GLY A 94 10.33 -22.55 6.21
C GLY A 94 9.55 -22.83 4.92
N ALA A 95 8.22 -22.81 5.03
CA ALA A 95 7.34 -23.15 3.92
C ALA A 95 6.22 -22.14 3.77
N LEU A 96 5.96 -21.71 2.53
CA LEU A 96 4.77 -20.93 2.22
C LEU A 96 3.54 -21.83 2.36
N GLU A 97 2.58 -21.38 3.15
CA GLU A 97 1.29 -22.03 3.40
C GLU A 97 0.14 -21.04 3.18
N ILE A 98 -1.04 -21.54 2.83
CA ILE A 98 -2.25 -20.71 2.66
C ILE A 98 -2.62 -19.97 3.95
N ALA A 99 -2.31 -20.52 5.12
CA ALA A 99 -2.52 -19.86 6.40
C ALA A 99 -1.79 -18.50 6.50
N HIS A 100 -0.66 -18.32 5.80
CA HIS A 100 0.07 -17.06 5.78
C HIS A 100 -0.74 -15.93 5.17
N LEU A 101 -1.64 -16.23 4.23
CA LEU A 101 -2.52 -15.24 3.63
C LEU A 101 -3.35 -14.50 4.69
N PHE A 102 -3.75 -15.22 5.73
CA PHE A 102 -4.53 -14.69 6.84
C PHE A 102 -3.68 -14.25 8.04
N ALA A 103 -2.35 -14.35 7.95
CA ALA A 103 -1.47 -14.01 9.06
C ALA A 103 -1.50 -12.51 9.41
N GLY A 104 -1.79 -11.63 8.43
CA GLY A 104 -1.99 -10.20 8.65
C GLY A 104 -3.20 -9.87 9.54
N PHE A 105 -4.20 -10.76 9.65
CA PHE A 105 -5.31 -10.60 10.61
C PHE A 105 -4.93 -10.96 12.05
N LYS A 106 -3.74 -11.56 12.24
CA LYS A 106 -3.23 -11.95 13.55
C LYS A 106 -2.06 -11.09 14.00
N HIS A 107 -1.36 -10.44 13.06
CA HIS A 107 -0.19 -9.62 13.33
C HIS A 107 -0.44 -8.18 12.87
N LYS A 108 -0.38 -7.24 13.81
CA LYS A 108 -0.43 -5.79 13.54
C LYS A 108 -1.66 -5.37 12.70
N THR A 109 -2.80 -6.03 12.92
CA THR A 109 -4.01 -5.80 12.13
C THR A 109 -4.56 -4.40 12.29
N GLY A 110 -4.51 -3.83 13.50
CA GLY A 110 -4.91 -2.43 13.72
C GLY A 110 -4.07 -1.46 12.89
N ASP A 111 -2.76 -1.68 12.86
CA ASP A 111 -1.81 -0.88 12.10
C ASP A 111 -2.05 -1.02 10.58
N LEU A 112 -2.31 -2.23 10.10
CA LEU A 112 -2.61 -2.50 8.69
C LEU A 112 -3.96 -1.90 8.26
N VAL A 113 -4.96 -1.92 9.14
CA VAL A 113 -6.24 -1.22 8.91
C VAL A 113 -6.02 0.29 8.84
N MET A 114 -5.14 0.84 9.67
CA MET A 114 -4.78 2.26 9.64
C MET A 114 -4.13 2.67 8.31
N VAL A 115 -3.28 1.82 7.73
CA VAL A 115 -2.76 2.02 6.36
C VAL A 115 -3.88 2.05 5.33
N GLY A 116 -4.85 1.13 5.44
CA GLY A 116 -6.06 1.15 4.61
C GLY A 116 -6.88 2.43 4.79
N ALA A 117 -6.97 2.95 6.01
CA ALA A 117 -7.63 4.22 6.30
C ALA A 117 -6.88 5.42 5.70
N PHE A 118 -5.55 5.45 5.77
CA PHE A 118 -4.74 6.47 5.11
C PHE A 118 -4.88 6.43 3.59
N ASN A 119 -4.95 5.24 3.00
CA ASN A 119 -5.24 5.07 1.58
C ASN A 119 -6.59 5.70 1.21
N LEU A 120 -7.65 5.38 1.96
CA LEU A 120 -8.98 5.96 1.72
C LEU A 120 -8.98 7.47 1.86
N PHE A 121 -8.33 7.98 2.92
CA PHE A 121 -8.20 9.41 3.13
C PHE A 121 -7.47 10.09 1.97
N GLY A 122 -6.36 9.51 1.49
CA GLY A 122 -5.63 9.99 0.31
C GLY A 122 -6.52 10.07 -0.93
N TRP A 123 -7.31 9.03 -1.20
CA TRP A 123 -8.26 9.04 -2.32
C TRP A 123 -9.37 10.08 -2.16
N VAL A 124 -9.87 10.30 -0.95
CA VAL A 124 -10.86 11.35 -0.67
C VAL A 124 -10.26 12.73 -0.93
N VAL A 125 -9.01 12.99 -0.51
CA VAL A 125 -8.31 14.25 -0.78
C VAL A 125 -8.11 14.47 -2.28
N ILE A 126 -7.68 13.44 -3.01
CA ILE A 126 -7.53 13.51 -4.48
C ILE A 126 -8.88 13.79 -5.15
N ALA A 127 -9.94 13.08 -4.75
CA ALA A 127 -11.27 13.29 -5.29
C ALA A 127 -11.79 14.70 -5.01
N PHE A 128 -11.55 15.23 -3.81
CA PHE A 128 -11.89 16.61 -3.46
C PHE A 128 -11.12 17.63 -4.31
N ALA A 129 -9.82 17.43 -4.53
CA ALA A 129 -9.01 18.30 -5.38
C ALA A 129 -9.55 18.31 -6.84
N VAL A 130 -9.88 17.14 -7.38
CA VAL A 130 -10.50 17.01 -8.71
C VAL A 130 -11.86 17.70 -8.75
N PHE A 131 -12.69 17.51 -7.73
CA PHE A 131 -14.00 18.15 -7.63
C PHE A 131 -13.87 19.67 -7.62
N MET A 132 -12.88 20.25 -6.93
CA MET A 132 -12.65 21.70 -6.93
C MET A 132 -12.28 22.22 -8.33
N VAL A 133 -11.45 21.49 -9.07
CA VAL A 133 -11.04 21.89 -10.43
C VAL A 133 -12.17 21.76 -11.44
N VAL A 134 -12.86 20.62 -11.46
CA VAL A 134 -13.93 20.35 -12.43
C VAL A 134 -15.21 21.10 -12.04
N GLY A 135 -15.57 21.08 -10.75
CA GLY A 135 -16.73 21.74 -10.19
C GLY A 135 -16.68 23.26 -10.30
N GLY A 136 -15.50 23.87 -10.16
CA GLY A 136 -15.31 25.30 -10.43
C GLY A 136 -15.63 25.68 -11.88
N GLY A 137 -15.24 24.84 -12.85
CA GLY A 137 -15.59 25.01 -14.26
C GLY A 137 -17.10 24.91 -14.50
N VAL A 138 -17.74 23.88 -13.94
CA VAL A 138 -19.20 23.68 -14.04
C VAL A 138 -19.97 24.84 -13.41
N PHE A 139 -19.59 25.28 -12.20
CA PHE A 139 -20.23 26.40 -11.50
C PHE A 139 -20.16 27.70 -12.30
N MET A 140 -18.97 28.05 -12.84
CA MET A 140 -18.79 29.22 -13.69
C MET A 140 -19.59 29.13 -15.00
N GLY A 141 -19.72 27.93 -15.57
CA GLY A 141 -20.55 27.68 -16.76
C GLY A 141 -22.04 27.92 -16.50
N LEU A 142 -22.55 27.41 -15.38
CA LEU A 142 -23.94 27.63 -14.95
C LEU A 142 -24.23 29.10 -14.64
N MET A 143 -23.29 29.81 -13.99
CA MET A 143 -23.43 31.23 -13.67
C MET A 143 -23.48 32.13 -14.91
N ARG A 144 -22.87 31.68 -16.02
CA ARG A 144 -22.95 32.32 -17.35
C ARG A 144 -24.19 31.91 -18.15
N GLY A 145 -25.14 31.18 -17.56
CA GLY A 145 -26.36 30.71 -18.21
C GLY A 145 -26.16 29.53 -19.16
N GLY A 146 -25.03 28.83 -19.09
CA GLY A 146 -24.74 27.66 -19.91
C GLY A 146 -25.47 26.39 -19.45
N MET A 147 -25.63 25.42 -20.36
CA MET A 147 -26.19 24.11 -20.03
C MET A 147 -25.29 23.34 -19.04
N PRO A 148 -25.85 22.39 -18.24
CA PRO A 148 -25.06 21.48 -17.42
C PRO A 148 -23.96 20.81 -18.25
N GLY A 149 -22.69 20.96 -17.84
CA GLY A 149 -21.52 20.44 -18.57
C GLY A 149 -20.85 21.43 -19.53
N ALA A 150 -21.48 22.55 -19.89
CA ALA A 150 -20.88 23.59 -20.74
C ALA A 150 -19.67 24.30 -20.11
N GLY A 151 -19.47 24.11 -18.79
CA GLY A 151 -18.33 24.63 -18.04
C GLY A 151 -17.12 23.68 -17.95
N ILE A 152 -17.24 22.43 -18.43
CA ILE A 152 -16.13 21.46 -18.43
C ILE A 152 -15.28 21.69 -19.68
N SER A 153 -14.13 22.34 -19.50
CA SER A 153 -13.16 22.53 -20.57
C SER A 153 -12.21 21.33 -20.67
N ILE A 154 -11.70 21.07 -21.88
CA ILE A 154 -10.58 20.14 -22.10
C ILE A 154 -9.42 20.49 -21.17
N ALA A 155 -9.15 21.78 -20.96
CA ALA A 155 -8.12 22.24 -20.04
C ALA A 155 -8.36 21.80 -18.59
N SER A 156 -9.59 21.96 -18.06
CA SER A 156 -9.93 21.51 -16.70
C SER A 156 -9.84 19.99 -16.55
N MET A 157 -10.15 19.25 -17.61
CA MET A 157 -10.06 17.78 -17.61
C MET A 157 -8.60 17.31 -17.63
N LEU A 158 -7.73 17.95 -18.42
CA LEU A 158 -6.29 17.69 -18.42
C LEU A 158 -5.66 18.02 -17.06
N ILE A 159 -6.03 19.15 -16.44
CA ILE A 159 -5.55 19.51 -15.10
C ILE A 159 -6.01 18.47 -14.07
N ALA A 160 -7.27 18.03 -14.11
CA ALA A 160 -7.77 16.99 -13.22
C ALA A 160 -7.01 15.67 -13.38
N MET A 161 -6.72 15.25 -14.62
CA MET A 161 -5.90 14.05 -14.88
C MET A 161 -4.48 14.19 -14.34
N LEU A 162 -3.84 15.35 -14.54
CA LEU A 162 -2.50 15.62 -14.00
C LEU A 162 -2.49 15.62 -12.47
N LEU A 163 -3.53 16.15 -11.82
CA LEU A 163 -3.67 16.10 -10.37
C LEU A 163 -3.81 14.66 -9.86
N VAL A 164 -4.68 13.86 -10.48
CA VAL A 164 -4.82 12.44 -10.12
C VAL A 164 -3.51 11.70 -10.33
N ALA A 165 -2.87 11.85 -11.48
CA ALA A 165 -1.59 11.19 -11.77
C ALA A 165 -0.50 11.64 -10.78
N GLY A 166 -0.34 12.95 -10.56
CA GLY A 166 0.69 13.51 -9.68
C GLY A 166 0.51 13.15 -8.21
N LEU A 167 -0.72 13.08 -7.70
CA LEU A 167 -1.00 12.76 -6.30
C LEU A 167 -1.12 11.25 -6.03
N SER A 168 -1.55 10.46 -7.02
CA SER A 168 -1.67 9.01 -6.84
C SER A 168 -0.30 8.33 -6.79
N VAL A 169 0.71 8.83 -7.53
CA VAL A 169 2.07 8.26 -7.49
C VAL A 169 2.67 8.23 -6.07
N PRO A 170 2.80 9.34 -5.33
CA PRO A 170 3.32 9.32 -3.97
C PRO A 170 2.43 8.52 -3.01
N LEU A 171 1.11 8.57 -3.20
CA LEU A 171 0.16 7.78 -2.42
C LEU A 171 0.43 6.28 -2.57
N TYR A 172 0.55 5.81 -3.82
CA TYR A 172 0.89 4.42 -4.12
C TYR A 172 2.27 4.05 -3.57
N MET A 173 3.27 4.92 -3.71
CA MET A 173 4.61 4.64 -3.17
C MET A 173 4.58 4.44 -1.65
N ALA A 174 3.85 5.28 -0.90
CA ALA A 174 3.72 5.14 0.55
C ALA A 174 3.03 3.81 0.93
N ILE A 175 1.86 3.54 0.33
CA ILE A 175 1.04 2.39 0.74
C ILE A 175 1.62 1.06 0.26
N TRP A 176 2.37 1.05 -0.84
CA TRP A 176 2.92 -0.18 -1.41
C TRP A 176 3.93 -0.85 -0.47
N PHE A 177 4.72 -0.06 0.26
CA PHE A 177 5.75 -0.59 1.18
C PHE A 177 5.28 -0.67 2.63
N ALA A 178 4.27 0.10 3.03
CA ALA A 178 3.81 0.16 4.42
C ALA A 178 3.47 -1.21 5.05
N PRO A 179 2.73 -2.15 4.40
CA PRO A 179 2.44 -3.45 5.00
C PRO A 179 3.68 -4.27 5.31
N ALA A 180 4.68 -4.21 4.43
CA ALA A 180 5.95 -4.91 4.62
C ALA A 180 6.75 -4.27 5.77
N LEU A 181 6.82 -2.94 5.83
CA LEU A 181 7.51 -2.22 6.90
C LEU A 181 6.87 -2.49 8.27
N ILE A 182 5.55 -2.47 8.37
CA ILE A 182 4.82 -2.73 9.62
C ILE A 182 5.11 -4.15 10.15
N VAL A 183 4.97 -5.19 9.32
CA VAL A 183 5.09 -6.58 9.80
C VAL A 183 6.51 -7.14 9.83
N LEU A 184 7.43 -6.54 9.06
CA LEU A 184 8.82 -6.99 9.02
C LEU A 184 9.74 -6.13 9.90
N GLN A 185 9.44 -4.84 10.07
CA GLN A 185 10.26 -3.87 10.81
C GLN A 185 9.57 -3.27 12.04
N ASP A 186 8.34 -3.70 12.36
CA ASP A 186 7.57 -3.24 13.52
C ASP A 186 7.28 -1.73 13.55
N MET A 187 7.27 -1.09 12.38
CA MET A 187 7.04 0.36 12.25
C MET A 187 5.57 0.73 12.51
N ALA A 188 5.36 1.93 13.05
CA ALA A 188 4.01 2.49 13.21
C ALA A 188 3.43 2.92 11.85
N PRO A 189 2.10 2.87 11.65
CA PRO A 189 1.47 3.20 10.36
C PRO A 189 1.76 4.58 9.78
N ALA A 190 2.07 5.55 10.63
CA ALA A 190 2.36 6.92 10.22
C ALA A 190 3.82 7.12 9.82
N ASP A 191 4.71 6.25 10.30
CA ASP A 191 6.16 6.29 10.04
C ASP A 191 6.57 5.32 8.92
N ALA A 192 5.66 4.42 8.53
CA ALA A 192 5.83 3.41 7.48
C ALA A 192 5.44 3.94 6.10
#